data_AF-A0AAN7QNU1-F1
#
_entry.id   AF-A0AAN7QNU1-F1
#
_cell.length_a   1.000
_cell.length_b   1.000
_cell.length_c   1.000
_cell.angle_alpha   90.00
_cell.angle_beta   90.00
_cell.angle_gamma   90.00
#
_symmetry.space_group_name_H-M   'P 1'
#
loop_
_entity.id
_entity.type
_entity.pdbx_description
1 polymer ?
#
loop_
_entity_poly.entity_id
_entity_poly.type
_entity_poly.pdbx_seq_one_letter_code
_entity_poly.pdbx_strand_id
1 'polypeptide(L)'
;MEFTSSDSEIISETEYEASEHELDDTEGDNMRNQENLEQENTQKAFKRERKRRKHHCIYCYLNVSNYSRHLERNHSDELQVQEIFCLNKKSKKRKKLLDRLRREGDFISTEIVPVLKIENKQTTDYIACKFCKGYYSKKCLRRHVKKCFFNPDPSKPIKSQIEGQNIMIGAFGPNDPLKISGLLDKLRADKISLTAKRDKIICEVARRYLKSHKEKHLVTVAKRYMRRLARILEQVRQYEGNSKLSLEEILKPSQFKNLIQATKSVSGYETESDTYKSPSFALQTGTLLKRAIQAALSIEIQRDNPSDEKRTDLNNLIHLIETDWAYEISTQAVQNLAINRFNKPTLIPLTKDIKGKRLEEIELDENTDNVIEDNDSDDEMKIDELKESNKINQINNIEENEPANIDEIRCPKKSKREI
;
A
#
# COMPACT_ATOMS: atom_id res chain seq x y z
N MET A 1 8.24 -40.13 -48.83
CA MET A 1 7.97 -41.24 -49.77
C MET A 1 6.87 -42.06 -49.13
N GLU A 2 5.62 -41.78 -49.50
CA GLU A 2 4.81 -42.47 -50.55
C GLU A 2 3.82 -43.37 -49.78
N PHE A 3 2.54 -43.04 -49.60
CA PHE A 3 1.40 -42.89 -50.51
C PHE A 3 1.07 -44.10 -51.38
N THR A 4 -0.22 -44.47 -51.35
CA THR A 4 -0.99 -45.40 -52.21
C THR A 4 -0.81 -46.88 -51.89
N SER A 5 -1.77 -47.79 -52.04
CA SER A 5 -3.20 -47.77 -52.40
C SER A 5 -3.72 -49.19 -52.21
N SER A 6 -5.05 -49.36 -52.25
CA SER A 6 -5.79 -50.35 -53.06
C SER A 6 -6.80 -51.20 -52.30
N ASP A 7 -8.05 -50.97 -52.73
CA ASP A 7 -9.32 -51.62 -52.45
C ASP A 7 -9.38 -53.11 -52.81
N SER A 8 -10.40 -53.79 -52.28
CA SER A 8 -11.09 -54.87 -53.00
C SER A 8 -12.54 -55.00 -52.52
N GLU A 9 -13.45 -54.77 -53.48
CA GLU A 9 -14.91 -54.85 -53.46
C GLU A 9 -15.44 -56.30 -53.48
N ILE A 10 -16.69 -56.50 -53.00
CA ILE A 10 -17.69 -57.51 -53.43
C ILE A 10 -19.07 -56.83 -53.17
N ILE A 11 -19.83 -56.29 -54.15
CA ILE A 11 -20.77 -56.91 -55.14
C ILE A 11 -21.90 -57.69 -54.40
N SER A 12 -23.21 -57.55 -54.60
CA SER A 12 -24.09 -56.90 -55.60
C SER A 12 -25.55 -56.93 -55.10
N GLU A 13 -26.31 -55.91 -55.53
CA GLU A 13 -27.64 -55.92 -56.19
C GLU A 13 -28.84 -56.67 -55.58
N THR A 14 -29.97 -55.95 -55.48
CA THR A 14 -31.17 -56.07 -56.35
C THR A 14 -32.29 -55.21 -55.71
N GLU A 15 -33.25 -54.54 -56.35
CA GLU A 15 -33.56 -54.12 -57.72
C GLU A 15 -34.83 -53.21 -57.59
N TYR A 16 -34.96 -52.16 -58.43
CA TYR A 16 -36.15 -51.69 -59.18
C TYR A 16 -37.49 -51.38 -58.47
N GLU A 17 -38.34 -50.41 -58.84
CA GLU A 17 -38.36 -49.26 -59.78
C GLU A 17 -39.67 -48.46 -59.50
N ALA A 18 -39.66 -47.15 -59.75
CA ALA A 18 -40.65 -46.27 -60.44
C ALA A 18 -42.20 -46.54 -60.34
N SER A 19 -43.15 -45.59 -60.34
CA SER A 19 -43.18 -44.12 -60.50
C SER A 19 -44.64 -43.57 -60.52
N GLU A 20 -44.77 -42.22 -60.45
CA GLU A 20 -45.88 -41.32 -60.90
C GLU A 20 -47.11 -41.08 -59.97
N HIS A 21 -47.67 -39.88 -59.76
CA HIS A 21 -47.47 -38.51 -60.30
C HIS A 21 -48.19 -37.46 -59.41
N GLU A 22 -47.63 -36.25 -59.31
CA GLU A 22 -48.21 -34.87 -59.16
C GLU A 22 -49.24 -34.51 -58.06
N LEU A 23 -48.86 -33.65 -57.10
CA LEU A 23 -48.92 -32.16 -57.05
C LEU A 23 -50.28 -31.61 -56.57
N ASP A 24 -50.31 -30.98 -55.40
CA ASP A 24 -50.78 -29.59 -55.30
C ASP A 24 -50.17 -28.90 -54.07
N ASP A 25 -49.73 -27.67 -54.30
CA ASP A 25 -49.00 -26.79 -53.40
C ASP A 25 -49.92 -26.22 -52.31
N THR A 26 -49.40 -26.07 -51.08
CA THR A 26 -49.63 -24.93 -50.15
C THR A 26 -49.10 -25.24 -48.74
N GLU A 27 -47.84 -25.68 -48.64
CA GLU A 27 -47.04 -25.53 -47.42
C GLU A 27 -46.36 -24.16 -47.47
N GLY A 28 -46.73 -23.23 -46.59
CA GLY A 28 -46.03 -21.95 -46.52
C GLY A 28 -46.32 -21.10 -45.28
N ASP A 29 -47.57 -21.01 -44.84
CA ASP A 29 -47.96 -20.00 -43.85
C ASP A 29 -48.29 -20.52 -42.44
N ASN A 30 -48.29 -21.83 -42.22
CA ASN A 30 -48.71 -22.39 -40.91
C ASN A 30 -47.55 -22.89 -40.01
N MET A 31 -46.34 -23.04 -40.54
CA MET A 31 -45.15 -23.42 -39.75
C MET A 31 -44.47 -22.23 -39.06
N ARG A 32 -44.66 -21.00 -39.58
CA ARG A 32 -44.03 -19.79 -39.06
C ARG A 32 -44.70 -19.24 -37.78
N ASN A 33 -45.94 -19.64 -37.52
CA ASN A 33 -46.70 -19.22 -36.32
C ASN A 33 -46.53 -20.16 -35.12
N GLN A 34 -46.14 -21.43 -35.32
CA GLN A 34 -45.78 -22.33 -34.22
C GLN A 34 -44.36 -22.06 -33.71
N GLU A 35 -43.39 -21.81 -34.60
CA GLU A 35 -42.03 -21.44 -34.19
C GLU A 35 -41.99 -20.07 -33.48
N ASN A 36 -42.84 -19.11 -33.85
CA ASN A 36 -42.92 -17.82 -33.16
C ASN A 36 -43.60 -17.91 -31.77
N LEU A 37 -44.54 -18.83 -31.54
CA LEU A 37 -45.12 -19.06 -30.21
C LEU A 37 -44.18 -19.84 -29.26
N GLU A 38 -43.33 -20.71 -29.81
CA GLU A 38 -42.29 -21.43 -29.04
C GLU A 38 -41.05 -20.56 -28.80
N GLN A 39 -40.72 -19.63 -29.70
CA GLN A 39 -39.64 -18.65 -29.51
C GLN A 39 -40.04 -17.47 -28.60
N GLU A 40 -41.31 -17.10 -28.49
CA GLU A 40 -41.78 -16.13 -27.48
C GLU A 40 -41.96 -16.74 -26.07
N ASN A 41 -42.20 -18.05 -25.96
CA ASN A 41 -42.32 -18.74 -24.67
C ASN A 41 -40.98 -19.22 -24.09
N THR A 42 -39.94 -19.41 -24.91
CA THR A 42 -38.58 -19.73 -24.42
C THR A 42 -37.78 -18.50 -23.97
N GLN A 43 -38.19 -17.28 -24.34
CA GLN A 43 -37.58 -16.03 -23.85
C GLN A 43 -38.18 -15.52 -22.52
N LYS A 44 -39.21 -16.20 -21.98
CA LYS A 44 -39.90 -15.83 -20.74
C LYS A 44 -39.53 -16.64 -19.49
N ALA A 45 -38.39 -17.33 -19.38
CA ALA A 45 -38.03 -17.94 -18.09
C ALA A 45 -36.54 -18.26 -17.84
N PHE A 46 -35.63 -17.33 -18.12
CA PHE A 46 -34.41 -17.21 -17.29
C PHE A 46 -34.31 -15.81 -16.71
N LYS A 47 -35.37 -15.38 -16.04
CA LYS A 47 -35.31 -14.25 -15.12
C LYS A 47 -34.46 -14.71 -13.94
N ARG A 48 -33.11 -14.64 -14.08
CA ARG A 48 -32.15 -14.85 -12.98
C ARG A 48 -32.74 -14.15 -11.78
N GLU A 49 -33.19 -14.92 -10.79
CA GLU A 49 -33.79 -14.39 -9.59
C GLU A 49 -32.73 -13.47 -8.98
N ARG A 50 -32.94 -12.14 -9.11
CA ARG A 50 -31.98 -11.16 -8.59
C ARG A 50 -32.06 -11.24 -7.09
N LYS A 51 -31.34 -12.19 -6.49
CA LYS A 51 -31.21 -12.34 -5.04
C LYS A 51 -30.85 -10.97 -4.50
N ARG A 52 -31.75 -10.41 -3.69
CA ARG A 52 -31.54 -9.10 -3.08
C ARG A 52 -30.28 -9.21 -2.22
N ARG A 53 -29.33 -8.31 -2.46
CA ARG A 53 -28.10 -8.26 -1.68
C ARG A 53 -28.45 -8.07 -0.21
N LYS A 54 -27.81 -8.84 0.66
CA LYS A 54 -27.93 -8.68 2.10
C LYS A 54 -26.95 -7.60 2.55
N HIS A 55 -27.36 -6.85 3.57
CA HIS A 55 -26.58 -5.77 4.17
C HIS A 55 -26.51 -5.98 5.67
N HIS A 56 -25.40 -5.62 6.27
CA HIS A 56 -25.18 -5.78 7.70
C HIS A 56 -25.91 -4.67 8.46
N CYS A 57 -26.75 -5.00 9.43
CA CYS A 57 -27.42 -4.02 10.28
C CYS A 57 -26.46 -3.50 11.36
N ILE A 58 -26.35 -2.17 11.52
CA ILE A 58 -25.50 -1.58 12.54
C ILE A 58 -25.99 -1.79 13.98
N TYR A 59 -27.30 -2.01 14.18
CA TYR A 59 -27.91 -2.09 15.52
C TYR A 59 -28.00 -3.52 16.04
N CYS A 60 -28.48 -4.47 15.21
CA CYS A 60 -28.59 -5.88 15.61
C CYS A 60 -27.50 -6.79 15.03
N TYR A 61 -26.58 -6.26 14.22
CA TYR A 61 -25.49 -7.02 13.58
C TYR A 61 -25.95 -8.20 12.70
N LEU A 62 -27.23 -8.25 12.32
CA LEU A 62 -27.79 -9.26 11.43
C LEU A 62 -27.73 -8.83 9.96
N ASN A 63 -27.53 -9.80 9.06
CA ASN A 63 -27.52 -9.58 7.62
C ASN A 63 -28.95 -9.60 7.04
N VAL A 64 -29.44 -8.44 6.60
CA VAL A 64 -30.84 -8.24 6.17
C VAL A 64 -30.95 -7.83 4.70
N SER A 65 -31.98 -8.33 4.00
CA SER A 65 -32.23 -8.00 2.58
C SER A 65 -33.08 -6.75 2.39
N ASN A 66 -34.01 -6.47 3.31
CA ASN A 66 -34.92 -5.31 3.27
C ASN A 66 -34.57 -4.30 4.38
N TYR A 67 -33.41 -3.66 4.26
CA TYR A 67 -32.82 -2.81 5.32
C TYR A 67 -33.79 -1.76 5.90
N SER A 68 -34.50 -0.99 5.05
CA SER A 68 -35.42 0.05 5.53
C SER A 68 -36.59 -0.53 6.34
N ARG A 69 -37.19 -1.63 5.89
CA ARG A 69 -38.32 -2.26 6.60
C ARG A 69 -37.86 -2.90 7.91
N HIS A 70 -36.65 -3.45 7.91
CA HIS A 70 -36.04 -4.00 9.11
C HIS A 70 -35.81 -2.91 10.17
N LEU A 71 -35.27 -1.75 9.80
CA LEU A 71 -35.13 -0.62 10.74
C LEU A 71 -36.47 -0.17 11.31
N GLU A 72 -37.50 -0.05 10.47
CA GLU A 72 -38.84 0.40 10.89
C GLU A 72 -39.50 -0.54 11.91
N ARG A 73 -39.25 -1.85 11.81
CA ARG A 73 -39.91 -2.87 12.63
C ARG A 73 -39.14 -3.27 13.88
N ASN A 74 -37.81 -3.27 13.79
CA ASN A 74 -36.95 -3.85 14.82
C ASN A 74 -36.11 -2.79 15.55
N HIS A 75 -36.01 -1.58 15.00
CA HIS A 75 -35.17 -0.50 15.52
C HIS A 75 -35.92 0.85 15.49
N SER A 76 -37.23 0.83 15.75
CA SER A 76 -38.07 2.03 15.84
C SER A 76 -37.64 2.98 16.96
N ASP A 77 -36.97 2.45 17.97
CA ASP A 77 -36.64 3.18 19.20
C ASP A 77 -35.30 3.93 19.08
N GLU A 78 -34.52 3.64 18.03
CA GLU A 78 -33.25 4.30 17.76
C GLU A 78 -33.48 5.74 17.27
N LEU A 79 -32.88 6.72 17.95
CA LEU A 79 -33.05 8.15 17.63
C LEU A 79 -32.77 8.48 16.16
N GLN A 80 -31.68 7.94 15.61
CA GLN A 80 -31.32 8.13 14.21
C GLN A 80 -32.34 7.53 13.24
N VAL A 81 -33.01 6.44 13.62
CA VAL A 81 -34.07 5.84 12.82
C VAL A 81 -35.32 6.72 12.89
N GLN A 82 -35.72 7.16 14.07
CA GLN A 82 -36.87 8.05 14.23
C GLN A 82 -36.74 9.32 13.39
N GLU A 83 -35.59 10.02 13.47
CA GLU A 83 -35.31 11.21 12.66
C GLU A 83 -35.47 10.96 11.15
N ILE A 84 -35.01 9.81 10.66
CA ILE A 84 -35.10 9.44 9.25
C ILE A 84 -36.55 9.15 8.85
N PHE A 85 -37.32 8.50 9.72
CA PHE A 85 -38.68 8.08 9.44
C PHE A 85 -39.71 9.22 9.57
N CYS A 86 -39.40 10.28 10.34
CA CYS A 86 -40.13 11.55 10.35
C CYS A 86 -40.10 12.28 9.01
N LEU A 87 -39.09 12.05 8.16
CA LEU A 87 -39.03 12.63 6.82
C LEU A 87 -40.08 12.00 5.90
N ASN A 88 -40.67 12.80 5.00
CA ASN A 88 -41.65 12.32 4.03
C ASN A 88 -41.18 11.08 3.24
N LYS A 89 -42.09 10.11 3.05
CA LYS A 89 -41.86 8.95 2.19
C LYS A 89 -41.45 9.44 0.79
N LYS A 90 -40.49 8.75 0.16
CA LYS A 90 -39.87 9.09 -1.14
C LYS A 90 -38.96 10.34 -1.18
N SER A 91 -38.75 11.05 -0.07
CA SER A 91 -37.78 12.17 -0.05
C SER A 91 -36.36 11.72 -0.40
N LYS A 92 -35.66 12.52 -1.24
CA LYS A 92 -34.25 12.27 -1.59
C LYS A 92 -33.35 12.26 -0.34
N LYS A 93 -33.63 13.12 0.65
CA LYS A 93 -32.88 13.21 1.91
C LYS A 93 -33.04 11.91 2.73
N ARG A 94 -34.29 11.44 2.89
CA ARG A 94 -34.61 10.18 3.56
C ARG A 94 -33.86 9.00 2.95
N LYS A 95 -33.87 8.88 1.62
CA LYS A 95 -33.13 7.81 0.92
C LYS A 95 -31.63 7.86 1.20
N LYS A 96 -31.00 9.04 1.14
CA LYS A 96 -29.55 9.19 1.37
C LYS A 96 -29.15 8.84 2.81
N LEU A 97 -29.97 9.18 3.81
CA LEU A 97 -29.74 8.83 5.21
C LEU A 97 -29.85 7.32 5.44
N LEU A 98 -30.88 6.67 4.89
CA LEU A 98 -31.01 5.21 4.92
C LEU A 98 -29.82 4.51 4.24
N ASP A 99 -29.36 5.02 3.09
CA ASP A 99 -28.19 4.49 2.39
C ASP A 99 -26.90 4.71 3.19
N ARG A 100 -26.82 5.76 4.04
CA ARG A 100 -25.69 5.94 4.95
C ARG A 100 -25.70 4.89 6.05
N LEU A 101 -26.82 4.69 6.75
CA LEU A 101 -26.93 3.66 7.79
C LEU A 101 -26.59 2.28 7.25
N ARG A 102 -27.07 1.95 6.04
CA ARG A 102 -26.74 0.69 5.37
C ARG A 102 -25.24 0.54 5.16
N ARG A 103 -24.58 1.57 4.61
CA ARG A 103 -23.14 1.56 4.36
C ARG A 103 -22.33 1.56 5.66
N GLU A 104 -22.85 2.16 6.72
CA GLU A 104 -22.26 2.13 8.05
C GLU A 104 -22.25 0.73 8.64
N GLY A 105 -23.37 0.01 8.55
CA GLY A 105 -23.41 -1.40 8.92
C GLY A 105 -22.50 -2.26 8.04
N ASP A 106 -22.57 -2.11 6.71
CA ASP A 106 -21.68 -2.85 5.80
C ASP A 106 -20.18 -2.58 6.07
N PHE A 107 -19.83 -1.36 6.51
CA PHE A 107 -18.45 -0.99 6.84
C PHE A 107 -17.94 -1.64 8.13
N ILE A 108 -18.83 -1.92 9.09
CA ILE A 108 -18.49 -2.64 10.33
C ILE A 108 -18.35 -4.14 10.05
N SER A 109 -19.06 -4.64 9.05
CA SER A 109 -18.96 -6.04 8.65
C SER A 109 -17.55 -6.40 8.17
N THR A 110 -17.15 -7.66 8.34
CA THR A 110 -15.86 -8.18 7.87
C THR A 110 -15.78 -8.24 6.34
N GLU A 111 -16.92 -8.14 5.65
CA GLU A 111 -17.02 -8.24 4.20
C GLU A 111 -17.04 -6.87 3.51
N ILE A 112 -16.20 -6.72 2.49
CA ILE A 112 -16.21 -5.50 1.68
C ILE A 112 -17.41 -5.54 0.72
N VAL A 113 -18.44 -4.75 1.01
CA VAL A 113 -19.63 -4.61 0.16
C VAL A 113 -19.52 -3.34 -0.71
N PRO A 114 -19.15 -3.45 -2.00
CA PRO A 114 -19.02 -2.29 -2.87
C PRO A 114 -20.37 -1.69 -3.24
N VAL A 115 -20.44 -0.35 -3.26
CA VAL A 115 -21.64 0.40 -3.68
C VAL A 115 -22.02 0.04 -5.12
N LEU A 116 -21.03 -0.15 -5.97
CA LEU A 116 -21.18 -0.70 -7.32
C LEU A 116 -20.21 -1.86 -7.48
N LYS A 117 -20.74 -3.08 -7.65
CA LYS A 117 -19.93 -4.25 -7.98
C LYS A 117 -19.66 -4.20 -9.48
N ILE A 118 -18.40 -4.05 -9.85
CA ILE A 118 -17.93 -4.19 -11.23
C ILE A 118 -17.34 -5.59 -11.33
N GLU A 119 -17.71 -6.33 -12.37
CA GLU A 119 -17.16 -7.66 -12.67
C GLU A 119 -15.62 -7.55 -12.87
N ASN A 120 -14.87 -8.58 -12.46
CA ASN A 120 -13.41 -8.66 -12.55
C ASN A 120 -12.56 -7.74 -11.63
N LYS A 121 -13.14 -7.10 -10.60
CA LYS A 121 -12.35 -6.37 -9.57
C LYS A 121 -12.14 -7.18 -8.30
N GLN A 122 -10.90 -7.21 -7.83
CA GLN A 122 -10.55 -7.77 -6.52
C GLN A 122 -11.05 -6.86 -5.39
N THR A 123 -11.26 -7.44 -4.21
CA THR A 123 -11.68 -6.70 -3.00
C THR A 123 -10.67 -5.62 -2.58
N THR A 124 -9.39 -5.81 -2.91
CA THR A 124 -8.25 -4.91 -2.62
C THR A 124 -8.27 -3.58 -3.41
N ASP A 125 -9.15 -3.47 -4.41
CA ASP A 125 -9.34 -2.25 -5.21
C ASP A 125 -10.40 -1.30 -4.68
N TYR A 126 -11.13 -1.72 -3.66
CA TYR A 126 -12.14 -0.90 -3.03
C TYR A 126 -11.58 -0.21 -1.78
N ILE A 127 -11.92 1.06 -1.64
CA ILE A 127 -11.55 1.91 -0.51
C ILE A 127 -12.84 2.59 0.00
N ALA A 128 -13.01 2.63 1.31
CA ALA A 128 -14.15 3.30 1.94
C ALA A 128 -14.05 4.83 1.84
N CYS A 129 -15.17 5.49 1.63
CA CYS A 129 -15.26 6.94 1.73
C CYS A 129 -15.35 7.36 3.21
N LYS A 130 -14.51 8.30 3.66
CA LYS A 130 -14.54 8.85 5.03
C LYS A 130 -15.90 9.36 5.49
N PHE A 131 -16.66 9.96 4.56
CA PHE A 131 -17.91 10.65 4.89
C PHE A 131 -19.13 9.72 4.89
N CYS A 132 -19.25 8.86 3.88
CA CYS A 132 -20.43 8.00 3.72
C CYS A 132 -20.17 6.52 4.01
N LYS A 133 -18.92 6.15 4.34
CA LYS A 133 -18.42 4.79 4.63
C LYS A 133 -18.65 3.74 3.55
N GLY A 134 -19.22 4.12 2.40
CA GLY A 134 -19.36 3.24 1.25
C GLY A 134 -18.02 2.90 0.60
N TYR A 135 -17.90 1.66 0.13
CA TYR A 135 -16.75 1.19 -0.63
C TYR A 135 -16.86 1.57 -2.11
N TYR A 136 -15.83 2.26 -2.61
CA TYR A 136 -15.71 2.67 -4.01
C TYR A 136 -14.36 2.23 -4.57
N SER A 137 -14.28 2.00 -5.87
CA SER A 137 -12.98 1.72 -6.51
C SER A 137 -12.02 2.91 -6.36
N LYS A 138 -10.71 2.65 -6.23
CA LYS A 138 -9.67 3.70 -6.06
C LYS A 138 -9.79 4.85 -7.07
N LYS A 139 -10.08 4.51 -8.34
CA LYS A 139 -10.25 5.47 -9.45
C LYS A 139 -11.50 6.34 -9.31
N CYS A 140 -12.57 5.84 -8.69
CA CYS A 140 -13.85 6.56 -8.58
C CYS A 140 -13.98 7.35 -7.27
N LEU A 141 -13.24 6.96 -6.22
CA LEU A 141 -13.37 7.57 -4.89
C LEU A 141 -13.14 9.09 -4.90
N ARG A 142 -12.11 9.58 -5.62
CA ARG A 142 -11.83 11.03 -5.73
C ARG A 142 -13.01 11.80 -6.32
N ARG A 143 -13.66 11.27 -7.36
CA ARG A 143 -14.84 11.87 -8.00
C ARG A 143 -16.05 11.81 -7.08
N HIS A 144 -16.20 10.71 -6.34
CA HIS A 144 -17.27 10.54 -5.37
C HIS A 144 -17.18 11.58 -4.24
N VAL A 145 -16.00 11.79 -3.64
CA VAL A 145 -15.84 12.71 -2.50
C VAL A 145 -16.30 14.14 -2.83
N LYS A 146 -16.04 14.62 -4.07
CA LYS A 146 -16.50 15.94 -4.55
C LYS A 146 -18.02 16.06 -4.70
N LYS A 147 -18.74 14.94 -4.83
CA LYS A 147 -20.21 14.89 -4.98
C LYS A 147 -20.89 14.19 -3.79
N CYS A 148 -20.13 13.85 -2.76
CA CYS A 148 -20.62 13.09 -1.63
C CYS A 148 -21.56 13.99 -0.82
N PHE A 149 -22.79 13.53 -0.63
CA PHE A 149 -23.80 14.28 0.12
C PHE A 149 -23.40 14.55 1.58
N PHE A 150 -22.52 13.72 2.14
CA PHE A 150 -22.05 13.83 3.53
C PHE A 150 -20.69 14.52 3.65
N ASN A 151 -20.14 15.02 2.55
CA ASN A 151 -18.92 15.83 2.60
C ASN A 151 -19.31 17.28 2.92
N PRO A 152 -18.91 17.84 4.07
CA PRO A 152 -19.25 19.21 4.45
C PRO A 152 -18.59 20.24 3.53
N ASP A 153 -17.37 19.95 3.04
CA ASP A 153 -16.57 20.87 2.22
C ASP A 153 -16.12 20.19 0.91
N PRO A 154 -16.97 20.17 -0.14
CA PRO A 154 -16.62 19.56 -1.43
C PRO A 154 -15.50 20.26 -2.21
N SER A 155 -15.25 21.54 -1.92
CA SER A 155 -14.24 22.37 -2.58
C SER A 155 -12.82 22.05 -2.11
N LYS A 156 -12.64 21.59 -0.87
CA LYS A 156 -11.31 21.35 -0.30
C LYS A 156 -10.65 20.12 -0.95
N PRO A 157 -9.35 20.20 -1.30
CA PRO A 157 -8.62 19.06 -1.82
C PRO A 157 -8.43 18.03 -0.70
N ILE A 158 -8.97 16.83 -0.91
CA ILE A 158 -8.93 15.74 0.07
C ILE A 158 -8.09 14.59 -0.49
N LYS A 159 -7.20 14.03 0.33
CA LYS A 159 -6.42 12.82 0.03
C LYS A 159 -7.28 11.56 0.21
N SER A 160 -8.37 11.50 -0.55
CA SER A 160 -9.49 10.56 -0.36
C SER A 160 -9.09 9.09 -0.27
N GLN A 161 -8.09 8.64 -1.04
CA GLN A 161 -7.62 7.26 -0.99
C GLN A 161 -6.84 6.95 0.30
N ILE A 162 -6.05 7.90 0.80
CA ILE A 162 -5.23 7.73 2.01
C ILE A 162 -6.15 7.71 3.23
N GLU A 163 -7.05 8.69 3.32
CA GLU A 163 -8.04 8.77 4.40
C GLU A 163 -8.97 7.55 4.41
N GLY A 164 -9.41 7.11 3.24
CA GLY A 164 -10.21 5.89 3.12
C GLY A 164 -9.47 4.63 3.59
N GLN A 165 -8.18 4.48 3.24
CA GLN A 165 -7.36 3.38 3.76
C GLN A 165 -7.19 3.45 5.29
N ASN A 166 -6.96 4.65 5.85
CA ASN A 166 -6.78 4.83 7.29
C ASN A 166 -8.02 4.37 8.07
N ILE A 167 -9.20 4.72 7.57
CA ILE A 167 -10.47 4.40 8.23
C ILE A 167 -10.77 2.90 8.16
N MET A 168 -10.49 2.24 7.03
CA MET A 168 -10.69 0.78 6.90
C MET A 168 -9.83 -0.06 7.85
N ILE A 169 -8.73 0.49 8.37
CA ILE A 169 -7.85 -0.25 9.27
C ILE A 169 -8.32 -0.13 10.72
N GLY A 170 -8.91 1.01 11.10
CA GLY A 170 -9.62 1.17 12.38
C GLY A 170 -8.77 1.06 13.66
N ALA A 171 -7.52 0.63 13.57
CA ALA A 171 -6.68 0.27 14.72
C ALA A 171 -5.95 1.46 15.37
N PHE A 172 -6.09 2.68 14.84
CA PHE A 172 -5.34 3.85 15.32
C PHE A 172 -6.22 4.74 16.21
N GLY A 173 -6.00 4.65 17.53
CA GLY A 173 -6.65 5.51 18.52
C GLY A 173 -6.34 7.00 18.31
N PRO A 174 -7.12 7.91 18.92
CA PRO A 174 -6.88 9.36 18.81
C PRO A 174 -5.48 9.75 19.32
N ASN A 175 -4.98 9.06 20.34
CA ASN A 175 -3.69 9.36 20.99
C ASN A 175 -2.51 8.55 20.42
N ASP A 176 -2.68 7.82 19.32
CA ASP A 176 -1.59 7.05 18.73
C ASP A 176 -0.53 7.99 18.13
N PRO A 177 0.77 7.84 18.48
CA PRO A 177 1.86 8.63 17.89
C PRO A 177 1.85 8.66 16.35
N LEU A 178 1.40 7.58 15.69
CA LEU A 178 1.30 7.51 14.24
C LEU A 178 0.25 8.46 13.66
N LYS A 179 -0.82 8.73 14.43
CA LYS A 179 -1.90 9.64 14.05
C LYS A 179 -1.54 11.09 14.41
N ILE A 180 -1.00 11.32 15.60
CA ILE A 180 -0.59 12.65 16.08
C ILE A 180 0.49 13.27 15.16
N SER A 181 1.48 12.47 14.75
CA SER A 181 2.55 12.93 13.85
C SER A 181 2.08 13.22 12.40
N GLY A 182 0.84 12.90 12.05
CA GLY A 182 0.33 12.99 10.67
C GLY A 182 1.02 12.03 9.69
N LEU A 183 1.75 11.02 10.19
CA LEU A 183 2.47 10.06 9.35
C LEU A 183 1.52 9.28 8.43
N LEU A 184 0.38 8.85 8.98
CA LEU A 184 -0.61 8.06 8.26
C LEU A 184 -1.19 8.78 7.03
N ASP A 185 -1.25 10.12 7.08
CA ASP A 185 -1.76 11.00 6.02
C ASP A 185 -0.71 11.33 4.94
N LYS A 186 0.56 11.04 5.23
CA LYS A 186 1.70 11.19 4.31
C LYS A 186 2.07 9.87 3.60
N LEU A 187 1.54 8.74 4.05
CA LEU A 187 1.70 7.43 3.40
C LEU A 187 0.86 7.35 2.13
N ARG A 188 1.47 6.93 1.01
CA ARG A 188 0.78 6.75 -0.27
C ARG A 188 -0.25 5.61 -0.17
N ALA A 189 -1.39 5.72 -0.86
CA ALA A 189 -2.47 4.74 -0.81
C ALA A 189 -2.24 3.51 -1.70
N ASP A 190 -1.18 2.74 -1.43
CA ASP A 190 -0.82 1.53 -2.17
C ASP A 190 -1.08 0.26 -1.35
N LYS A 191 -0.94 -0.92 -1.99
CA LYS A 191 -0.94 -2.23 -1.30
C LYS A 191 0.11 -2.28 -0.19
N ILE A 192 1.34 -1.81 -0.48
CA ILE A 192 2.46 -1.80 0.48
C ILE A 192 2.12 -1.01 1.74
N SER A 193 1.55 0.19 1.61
CA SER A 193 1.18 1.00 2.79
C SER A 193 0.03 0.38 3.57
N LEU A 194 -0.89 -0.31 2.91
CA LEU A 194 -1.97 -1.02 3.57
C LEU A 194 -1.44 -2.24 4.35
N THR A 195 -0.50 -2.99 3.78
CA THR A 195 0.23 -4.05 4.50
C THR A 195 0.98 -3.48 5.70
N ALA A 196 1.73 -2.39 5.51
CA ALA A 196 2.49 -1.75 6.58
C ALA A 196 1.62 -1.29 7.76
N LYS A 197 0.42 -0.76 7.48
CA LYS A 197 -0.51 -0.27 8.50
C LYS A 197 -1.29 -1.40 9.20
N ARG A 198 -1.39 -2.58 8.60
CA ARG A 198 -2.04 -3.76 9.21
C ARG A 198 -1.09 -4.53 10.13
N ASP A 199 0.21 -4.47 9.86
CA ASP A 199 1.20 -5.21 10.61
C ASP A 199 1.57 -4.49 11.92
N LYS A 200 1.50 -5.23 13.03
CA LYS A 200 1.75 -4.70 14.38
C LYS A 200 3.21 -4.30 14.59
N ILE A 201 4.16 -5.15 14.21
CA ILE A 201 5.59 -4.86 14.39
C ILE A 201 5.99 -3.66 13.53
N ILE A 202 5.55 -3.60 12.27
CA ILE A 202 5.90 -2.48 11.39
C ILE A 202 5.42 -1.14 11.98
N CYS A 203 4.21 -1.13 12.55
CA CYS A 203 3.68 0.04 13.25
C CYS A 203 4.49 0.37 14.51
N GLU A 204 4.91 -0.62 15.29
CA GLU A 204 5.72 -0.42 16.50
C GLU A 204 7.12 0.15 16.22
N VAL A 205 7.77 -0.31 15.14
CA VAL A 205 9.06 0.28 14.69
C VAL A 205 8.90 1.78 14.41
N ALA A 206 7.81 2.16 13.73
CA ALA A 206 7.52 3.56 13.45
C ALA A 206 7.16 4.36 14.72
N ARG A 207 6.39 3.79 15.65
CA ARG A 207 6.07 4.42 16.95
C ARG A 207 7.33 4.70 17.75
N ARG A 208 8.25 3.74 17.85
CA ARG A 208 9.54 3.92 18.55
C ARG A 208 10.35 5.06 17.95
N TYR A 209 10.47 5.06 16.63
CA TYR A 209 11.24 6.08 15.95
C TYR A 209 10.68 7.49 16.18
N LEU A 210 9.35 7.65 16.12
CA LEU A 210 8.68 8.93 16.38
C LEU A 210 8.72 9.36 17.86
N LYS A 211 8.83 8.42 18.80
CA LYS A 211 9.02 8.76 20.22
C LYS A 211 10.40 9.36 20.46
N SER A 212 11.44 8.81 19.83
CA SER A 212 12.81 9.32 19.93
C SER A 212 13.03 10.61 19.15
N HIS A 213 12.23 10.86 18.09
CA HIS A 213 12.46 11.96 17.15
C HIS A 213 11.16 12.72 16.86
N LYS A 214 11.06 13.95 17.37
CA LYS A 214 9.83 14.76 17.30
C LYS A 214 9.73 15.66 16.05
N GLU A 215 10.80 15.79 15.29
CA GLU A 215 10.85 16.75 14.19
C GLU A 215 10.06 16.32 12.95
N LYS A 216 9.54 17.32 12.22
CA LYS A 216 8.66 17.11 11.06
C LYS A 216 9.36 16.39 9.91
N HIS A 217 10.66 16.61 9.71
CA HIS A 217 11.43 16.02 8.62
C HIS A 217 11.65 14.50 8.84
N LEU A 218 11.78 14.08 10.10
CA LEU A 218 12.01 12.69 10.53
C LEU A 218 10.79 11.78 10.32
N VAL A 219 9.58 12.35 10.19
CA VAL A 219 8.38 11.60 9.76
C VAL A 219 8.60 10.93 8.39
N THR A 220 9.44 11.54 7.52
CA THR A 220 9.80 10.97 6.22
C THR A 220 10.61 9.67 6.36
N VAL A 221 11.49 9.62 7.36
CA VAL A 221 12.31 8.45 7.67
C VAL A 221 11.43 7.31 8.19
N ALA A 222 10.52 7.59 9.14
CA ALA A 222 9.56 6.61 9.63
C ALA A 222 8.68 6.02 8.51
N LYS A 223 8.19 6.87 7.59
CA LYS A 223 7.47 6.43 6.39
C LYS A 223 8.32 5.51 5.51
N ARG A 224 9.61 5.83 5.32
CA ARG A 224 10.54 4.99 4.56
C ARG A 224 10.69 3.63 5.25
N TYR A 225 10.91 3.58 6.56
CA TYR A 225 11.01 2.34 7.33
C TYR A 225 9.77 1.45 7.18
N MET A 226 8.57 2.00 7.41
CA MET A 226 7.33 1.25 7.26
C MET A 226 7.18 0.62 5.88
N ARG A 227 7.48 1.39 4.82
CA ARG A 227 7.36 0.91 3.44
C ARG A 227 8.42 -0.11 3.06
N ARG A 228 9.63 -0.02 3.62
CA ARG A 228 10.71 -0.98 3.35
C ARG A 228 10.43 -2.34 3.97
N LEU A 229 10.05 -2.37 5.25
CA LEU A 229 9.63 -3.61 5.92
C LEU A 229 8.45 -4.26 5.20
N ALA A 230 7.44 -3.46 4.81
CA ALA A 230 6.29 -3.98 4.09
C ALA A 230 6.64 -4.53 2.70
N ARG A 231 7.66 -3.99 2.01
CA ARG A 231 8.14 -4.56 0.73
C ARG A 231 8.77 -5.93 0.92
N ILE A 232 9.60 -6.09 1.95
CA ILE A 232 10.23 -7.37 2.29
C ILE A 232 9.15 -8.39 2.66
N LEU A 233 8.21 -8.00 3.52
CA LEU A 233 7.08 -8.83 3.92
C LEU A 233 6.27 -9.31 2.70
N GLU A 234 5.93 -8.41 1.78
CA GLU A 234 5.22 -8.77 0.55
C GLU A 234 6.04 -9.68 -0.38
N GLN A 235 7.37 -9.58 -0.36
CA GLN A 235 8.23 -10.46 -1.15
C GLN A 235 8.31 -11.86 -0.54
N VAL A 236 8.46 -11.97 0.78
CA VAL A 236 8.44 -13.27 1.49
C VAL A 236 7.09 -13.97 1.32
N ARG A 237 5.98 -13.21 1.41
CA ARG A 237 4.63 -13.74 1.14
C ARG A 237 4.47 -14.34 -0.26
N GLN A 238 5.20 -13.82 -1.26
CA GLN A 238 5.17 -14.39 -2.61
C GLN A 238 5.92 -15.72 -2.67
N TYR A 239 7.05 -15.86 -1.97
CA TYR A 239 7.82 -17.10 -1.94
C TYR A 239 7.11 -18.23 -1.19
N GLU A 240 6.48 -17.92 -0.05
CA GLU A 240 5.77 -18.94 0.75
C GLU A 240 4.32 -19.18 0.28
N GLY A 241 3.83 -18.41 -0.70
CA GLY A 241 2.45 -18.50 -1.20
C GLY A 241 1.36 -18.11 -0.18
N ASN A 242 1.73 -17.67 1.02
CA ASN A 242 0.78 -17.33 2.07
C ASN A 242 0.59 -15.81 2.20
N SER A 243 -0.54 -15.31 1.71
CA SER A 243 -0.87 -13.88 1.72
C SER A 243 -1.18 -13.28 3.10
N LYS A 244 -1.35 -14.10 4.14
CA LYS A 244 -1.73 -13.65 5.49
C LYS A 244 -0.57 -13.57 6.49
N LEU A 245 0.64 -13.96 6.08
CA LEU A 245 1.81 -13.99 6.97
C LEU A 245 2.06 -12.63 7.62
N SER A 246 2.27 -12.61 8.93
CA SER A 246 2.67 -11.40 9.64
C SER A 246 4.20 -11.29 9.73
N LEU A 247 4.72 -10.10 10.00
CA LEU A 247 6.15 -9.95 10.26
C LEU A 247 6.60 -10.77 11.48
N GLU A 248 5.71 -10.98 12.48
CA GLU A 248 6.00 -11.81 13.66
C GLU A 248 6.37 -13.25 13.29
N GLU A 249 5.74 -13.81 12.25
CA GLU A 249 5.98 -15.19 11.81
C GLU A 249 7.27 -15.35 11.01
N ILE A 250 7.71 -14.29 10.33
CA ILE A 250 8.90 -14.29 9.48
C ILE A 250 10.17 -13.98 10.28
N LEU A 251 10.07 -13.31 11.43
CA LEU A 251 11.22 -13.02 12.31
C LEU A 251 11.64 -14.27 13.10
N LYS A 252 12.06 -15.33 12.38
CA LYS A 252 12.62 -16.56 12.93
C LYS A 252 13.94 -16.91 12.24
N PRO A 253 14.89 -17.57 12.92
CA PRO A 253 16.15 -18.00 12.33
C PRO A 253 15.98 -18.88 11.08
N SER A 254 14.97 -19.75 11.08
CA SER A 254 14.65 -20.63 9.93
C SER A 254 14.34 -19.88 8.64
N GLN A 255 13.86 -18.64 8.76
CA GLN A 255 13.45 -17.79 7.64
C GLN A 255 14.56 -16.83 7.18
N PHE A 256 15.75 -16.91 7.78
CA PHE A 256 16.85 -16.00 7.47
C PHE A 256 17.26 -16.01 5.99
N LYS A 257 17.35 -17.20 5.37
CA LYS A 257 17.64 -17.34 3.93
C LYS A 257 16.58 -16.67 3.06
N ASN A 258 15.30 -16.81 3.44
CA ASN A 258 14.19 -16.17 2.74
C ASN A 258 14.24 -14.65 2.86
N LEU A 259 14.67 -14.11 4.01
CA LEU A 259 14.90 -12.68 4.21
C LEU A 259 16.04 -12.13 3.34
N ILE A 260 17.14 -12.88 3.21
CA ILE A 260 18.25 -12.52 2.30
C ILE A 260 17.75 -12.48 0.86
N GLN A 261 17.10 -13.54 0.40
CA GLN A 261 16.58 -13.65 -0.96
C GLN A 261 15.53 -12.56 -1.26
N ALA A 262 14.65 -12.27 -0.30
CA ALA A 262 13.69 -11.18 -0.41
C ALA A 262 14.38 -9.83 -0.52
N THR A 263 15.45 -9.61 0.26
CA THR A 263 16.21 -8.36 0.22
C THR A 263 16.93 -8.19 -1.11
N LYS A 264 17.62 -9.22 -1.62
CA LYS A 264 18.29 -9.22 -2.93
C LYS A 264 17.31 -8.94 -4.07
N SER A 265 16.13 -9.56 -4.04
CA SER A 265 15.08 -9.31 -5.02
C SER A 265 14.56 -7.85 -4.96
N VAL A 266 14.26 -7.32 -3.78
CA VAL A 266 13.73 -5.95 -3.63
C VAL A 266 14.77 -4.87 -3.94
N SER A 267 16.05 -5.12 -3.66
CA SER A 267 17.15 -4.21 -4.02
C SER A 267 17.51 -4.28 -5.51
N GLY A 268 16.91 -5.20 -6.27
CA GLY A 268 17.19 -5.41 -7.68
C GLY A 268 18.60 -5.90 -7.92
N TYR A 269 19.00 -6.95 -7.19
CA TYR A 269 20.26 -7.64 -7.36
C TYR A 269 20.31 -8.35 -8.71
N GLU A 270 21.39 -8.14 -9.45
CA GLU A 270 21.66 -8.74 -10.74
C GLU A 270 22.81 -9.73 -10.60
N THR A 271 22.53 -11.01 -10.84
CA THR A 271 23.48 -12.12 -10.61
C THR A 271 24.67 -12.08 -11.54
N GLU A 272 24.51 -11.52 -12.74
CA GLU A 272 25.56 -11.48 -13.76
C GLU A 272 26.62 -10.42 -13.48
N SER A 273 26.20 -9.26 -12.98
CA SER A 273 27.09 -8.13 -12.69
C SER A 273 27.48 -8.01 -11.22
N ASP A 274 26.94 -8.86 -10.35
CA ASP A 274 27.06 -8.78 -8.88
C ASP A 274 26.73 -7.36 -8.35
N THR A 275 25.72 -6.72 -8.95
CA THR A 275 25.36 -5.32 -8.63
C THR A 275 23.93 -5.16 -8.15
N TYR A 276 23.71 -4.11 -7.35
CA TYR A 276 22.39 -3.74 -6.85
C TYR A 276 21.89 -2.47 -7.56
N LYS A 277 20.64 -2.50 -8.05
CA LYS A 277 19.96 -1.27 -8.52
C LYS A 277 19.72 -0.25 -7.41
N SER A 278 19.55 -0.72 -6.18
CA SER A 278 19.39 0.15 -5.00
C SER A 278 20.28 -0.32 -3.85
N PRO A 279 21.59 -0.04 -3.90
CA PRO A 279 22.55 -0.52 -2.89
C PRO A 279 22.26 0.04 -1.48
N SER A 280 21.84 1.31 -1.36
CA SER A 280 21.41 1.88 -0.06
C SER A 280 20.18 1.15 0.51
N PHE A 281 19.34 0.58 -0.37
CA PHE A 281 18.22 -0.24 0.10
C PHE A 281 18.74 -1.51 0.77
N ALA A 282 19.67 -2.21 0.12
CA ALA A 282 20.26 -3.43 0.63
C ALA A 282 20.98 -3.21 1.98
N LEU A 283 21.84 -2.19 2.04
CA LEU A 283 22.62 -1.87 3.24
C LEU A 283 21.76 -1.54 4.47
N GLN A 284 20.82 -0.61 4.35
CA GLN A 284 20.01 -0.17 5.49
C GLN A 284 18.87 -1.15 5.84
N THR A 285 18.73 -2.27 5.12
CA THR A 285 17.71 -3.29 5.45
C THR A 285 18.10 -4.08 6.67
N GLY A 286 19.38 -4.46 6.83
CA GLY A 286 19.84 -5.20 8.01
C GLY A 286 19.60 -4.43 9.31
N THR A 287 19.97 -3.15 9.34
CA THR A 287 19.73 -2.27 10.50
C THR A 287 18.23 -2.10 10.81
N LEU A 288 17.40 -2.04 9.76
CA LEU A 288 15.96 -1.94 9.91
C LEU A 288 15.32 -3.24 10.41
N LEU A 289 15.81 -4.40 9.98
CA LEU A 289 15.38 -5.71 10.48
C LEU A 289 15.74 -5.88 11.96
N LYS A 290 16.95 -5.50 12.37
CA LYS A 290 17.32 -5.48 13.80
C LYS A 290 16.35 -4.65 14.63
N ARG A 291 16.00 -3.45 14.17
CA ARG A 291 15.00 -2.60 14.85
C ARG A 291 13.62 -3.27 14.92
N ALA A 292 13.22 -4.01 13.89
CA ALA A 292 11.97 -4.78 13.89
C ALA A 292 12.01 -5.93 14.90
N ILE A 293 13.13 -6.65 14.99
CA ILE A 293 13.32 -7.74 15.96
C ILE A 293 13.33 -7.20 17.39
N GLN A 294 14.04 -6.10 17.65
CA GLN A 294 14.02 -5.42 18.95
C GLN A 294 12.60 -4.95 19.33
N ALA A 295 11.80 -4.50 18.35
CA ALA A 295 10.39 -4.19 18.57
C ALA A 295 9.58 -5.44 18.91
N ALA A 296 9.73 -6.55 18.18
CA ALA A 296 9.08 -7.81 18.48
C ALA A 296 9.44 -8.34 19.87
N LEU A 297 10.74 -8.35 20.21
CA LEU A 297 11.29 -8.83 21.47
C LEU A 297 10.69 -8.07 22.66
N SER A 298 10.66 -6.74 22.59
CA SER A 298 10.08 -5.95 23.66
C SER A 298 8.56 -6.12 23.82
N ILE A 299 7.82 -6.39 22.74
CA ILE A 299 6.39 -6.74 22.84
C ILE A 299 6.24 -8.07 23.55
N GLU A 300 7.09 -9.06 23.23
CA GLU A 300 7.09 -10.38 23.87
C GLU A 300 7.49 -10.30 25.34
N ILE A 301 8.42 -9.39 25.70
CA ILE A 301 8.81 -9.16 27.10
C ILE A 301 7.68 -8.55 27.92
N GLN A 302 6.90 -7.64 27.32
CA GLN A 302 5.80 -6.94 27.98
C GLN A 302 4.49 -7.73 27.98
N ARG A 303 4.44 -8.95 27.44
CA ARG A 303 3.26 -9.83 27.51
C ARG A 303 3.18 -10.49 28.89
N ASP A 304 1.95 -10.69 29.37
CA ASP A 304 1.67 -11.33 30.66
C ASP A 304 2.20 -12.78 30.73
N ASN A 305 2.21 -13.49 29.60
CA ASN A 305 2.79 -14.84 29.45
C ASN A 305 3.88 -14.82 28.37
N PRO A 306 5.14 -14.54 28.74
CA PRO A 306 6.23 -14.53 27.78
C PRO A 306 6.60 -15.96 27.35
N SER A 307 6.85 -16.14 26.06
CA SER A 307 7.41 -17.37 25.52
C SER A 307 8.92 -17.24 25.40
N ASP A 308 9.66 -18.03 26.18
CA ASP A 308 11.13 -18.01 26.15
C ASP A 308 11.69 -18.54 24.84
N GLU A 309 11.04 -19.52 24.19
CA GLU A 309 11.39 -20.01 22.85
C GLU A 309 11.36 -18.90 21.80
N LYS A 310 10.33 -18.05 21.80
CA LYS A 310 10.26 -16.93 20.85
C LYS A 310 11.34 -15.89 21.13
N ARG A 311 11.69 -15.67 22.39
CA ARG A 311 12.75 -14.73 22.76
C ARG A 311 14.12 -15.24 22.30
N THR A 312 14.42 -16.52 22.50
CA THR A 312 15.67 -17.13 22.03
C THR A 312 15.74 -17.11 20.51
N ASP A 313 14.65 -17.44 19.80
CA ASP A 313 14.57 -17.33 18.34
C ASP A 313 14.88 -15.92 17.82
N LEU A 314 14.31 -14.89 18.45
CA LEU A 314 14.54 -13.49 18.07
C LEU A 314 16.00 -13.08 18.34
N ASN A 315 16.59 -13.47 19.46
CA ASN A 315 17.99 -13.19 19.77
C ASN A 315 18.95 -13.91 18.82
N ASN A 316 18.68 -15.18 18.51
CA ASN A 316 19.44 -15.95 17.52
C ASN A 316 19.39 -15.29 16.13
N LEU A 317 18.23 -14.75 15.74
CA LEU A 317 18.10 -14.01 14.49
C LEU A 317 18.88 -12.68 14.49
N ILE A 318 18.93 -11.95 15.61
CA ILE A 318 19.79 -10.75 15.73
C ILE A 318 21.25 -11.13 15.49
N HIS A 319 21.72 -12.20 16.14
CA HIS A 319 23.08 -12.69 15.99
C HIS A 319 23.39 -13.07 14.53
N LEU A 320 22.49 -13.80 13.85
CA LEU A 320 22.65 -14.12 12.42
C LEU A 320 22.73 -12.87 11.53
N ILE A 321 21.94 -11.83 11.83
CA ILE A 321 22.03 -10.56 11.09
C ILE A 321 23.35 -9.82 11.41
N GLU A 322 23.94 -10.03 12.58
CA GLU A 322 25.23 -9.43 12.94
C GLU A 322 26.40 -10.11 12.25
N THR A 323 26.42 -11.44 12.23
CA THR A 323 27.53 -12.19 11.66
C THR A 323 27.44 -12.29 10.14
N ASP A 324 26.27 -12.69 9.61
CA ASP A 324 26.20 -13.22 8.24
C ASP A 324 25.71 -12.18 7.23
N TRP A 325 24.97 -11.16 7.68
CA TRP A 325 24.39 -10.15 6.79
C TRP A 325 25.46 -9.32 6.06
N ALA A 326 26.61 -9.11 6.71
CA ALA A 326 27.72 -8.36 6.13
C ALA A 326 28.32 -9.08 4.91
N TYR A 327 28.49 -10.39 5.01
CA TYR A 327 29.04 -11.24 3.94
C TYR A 327 28.06 -11.39 2.78
N GLU A 328 26.78 -11.54 3.08
CA GLU A 328 25.75 -11.83 2.06
C GLU A 328 25.27 -10.60 1.29
N ILE A 329 25.26 -9.42 1.92
CA ILE A 329 24.60 -8.23 1.37
C ILE A 329 25.43 -6.96 1.56
N SER A 330 25.83 -6.63 2.80
CA SER A 330 26.35 -5.28 3.08
C SER A 330 27.65 -4.96 2.35
N THR A 331 28.58 -5.91 2.27
CA THR A 331 29.90 -5.69 1.66
C THR A 331 29.77 -5.30 0.19
N GLN A 332 29.01 -6.09 -0.57
CA GLN A 332 28.71 -5.81 -1.98
C GLN A 332 27.94 -4.49 -2.13
N ALA A 333 26.96 -4.22 -1.28
CA ALA A 333 26.20 -2.97 -1.33
C ALA A 333 27.07 -1.73 -1.09
N VAL A 334 28.01 -1.79 -0.14
CA VAL A 334 28.95 -0.69 0.15
C VAL A 334 29.90 -0.46 -1.01
N GLN A 335 30.47 -1.53 -1.58
CA GLN A 335 31.33 -1.43 -2.77
C GLN A 335 30.59 -0.77 -3.94
N ASN A 336 29.34 -1.19 -4.18
CA ASN A 336 28.51 -0.63 -5.23
C ASN A 336 28.22 0.87 -5.00
N LEU A 337 27.97 1.28 -3.75
CA LEU A 337 27.84 2.70 -3.41
C LEU A 337 29.12 3.49 -3.66
N ALA A 338 30.28 2.93 -3.32
CA ALA A 338 31.57 3.56 -3.56
C ALA A 338 31.81 3.75 -5.07
N ILE A 339 31.54 2.73 -5.88
CA ILE A 339 31.63 2.81 -7.35
C ILE A 339 30.66 3.86 -7.90
N ASN A 340 29.41 3.87 -7.46
CA ASN A 340 28.42 4.85 -7.89
C ASN A 340 28.80 6.28 -7.49
N ARG A 341 29.43 6.47 -6.32
CA ARG A 341 29.95 7.76 -5.87
C ARG A 341 31.13 8.21 -6.74
N PHE A 342 32.03 7.28 -7.08
CA PHE A 342 33.17 7.54 -7.95
C PHE A 342 32.74 7.91 -9.38
N ASN A 343 31.73 7.21 -9.91
CA ASN A 343 31.21 7.44 -11.26
C ASN A 343 30.27 8.65 -11.35
N LYS A 344 29.93 9.31 -10.23
CA LYS A 344 29.06 10.48 -10.25
C LYS A 344 29.83 11.66 -10.84
N PRO A 345 29.43 12.21 -12.00
CA PRO A 345 30.16 13.32 -12.62
C PRO A 345 30.15 14.53 -11.69
N THR A 346 31.33 15.08 -11.42
CA THR A 346 31.48 16.37 -10.75
C THR A 346 31.00 17.46 -11.71
N LEU A 347 29.81 17.99 -11.46
CA LEU A 347 29.30 19.15 -12.18
C LEU A 347 30.09 20.37 -11.70
N ILE A 348 31.04 20.81 -12.53
CA ILE A 348 31.74 22.06 -12.33
C ILE A 348 30.73 23.18 -12.67
N PRO A 349 30.48 24.15 -11.77
CA PRO A 349 29.60 25.27 -12.06
C PRO A 349 30.03 25.99 -13.33
N LEU A 350 29.08 26.41 -14.17
CA LEU A 350 29.41 27.18 -15.35
C LEU A 350 30.01 28.52 -14.91
N THR A 351 30.91 29.08 -15.72
CA THR A 351 31.52 30.40 -15.45
C THR A 351 30.50 31.51 -15.26
N LYS A 352 29.28 31.36 -15.81
CA LYS A 352 28.14 32.25 -15.57
C LYS A 352 27.59 32.16 -14.14
N ASP A 353 27.51 30.95 -13.58
CA ASP A 353 27.01 30.71 -12.22
C ASP A 353 28.01 31.24 -11.17
N ILE A 354 29.31 31.13 -11.47
CA ILE A 354 30.39 31.69 -10.62
C ILE A 354 30.35 33.22 -10.65
N LYS A 355 30.12 33.82 -11.84
CA LYS A 355 29.97 35.27 -11.97
C LYS A 355 28.71 35.78 -11.27
N GLY A 356 27.59 35.09 -11.39
CA GLY A 356 26.34 35.44 -10.70
C GLY A 356 26.52 35.44 -9.19
N LYS A 357 27.08 34.36 -8.62
CA LYS A 357 27.36 34.31 -7.18
C LYS A 357 28.37 35.35 -6.70
N ARG A 358 29.41 35.62 -7.48
CA ARG A 358 30.40 36.64 -7.14
C ARG A 358 29.81 38.05 -7.22
N LEU A 359 28.88 38.30 -8.15
CA LEU A 359 28.13 39.55 -8.20
C LEU A 359 27.15 39.67 -7.03
N GLU A 360 26.46 38.59 -6.65
CA GLU A 360 25.62 38.56 -5.44
C GLU A 360 26.45 38.76 -4.16
N GLU A 361 27.65 38.19 -4.06
CA GLU A 361 28.56 38.42 -2.93
C GLU A 361 29.07 39.87 -2.90
N ILE A 362 29.43 40.45 -4.05
CA ILE A 362 29.83 41.87 -4.14
C ILE A 362 28.65 42.79 -3.79
N GLU A 363 27.43 42.50 -4.26
CA GLU A 363 26.23 43.27 -3.90
C GLU A 363 25.86 43.12 -2.41
N LEU A 364 26.15 41.98 -1.79
CA LEU A 364 25.96 41.79 -0.35
C LEU A 364 27.02 42.53 0.46
N ASP A 365 28.29 42.51 0.03
CA ASP A 365 29.39 43.23 0.67
C ASP A 365 29.20 44.75 0.57
N GLU A 366 28.81 45.27 -0.61
CA GLU A 366 28.47 46.70 -0.81
C GLU A 366 27.25 47.12 0.03
N ASN A 367 26.25 46.24 0.20
CA ASN A 367 25.12 46.52 1.09
C ASN A 367 25.50 46.46 2.58
N THR A 368 26.47 45.63 2.99
CA THR A 368 26.96 45.62 4.37
C THR A 368 27.82 46.84 4.68
N ASP A 369 28.65 47.30 3.75
CA ASP A 369 29.48 48.49 3.92
C ASP A 369 28.62 49.77 3.99
N ASN A 370 27.57 49.86 3.18
CA ASN A 370 26.59 50.96 3.26
C ASN A 370 25.78 50.94 4.58
N VAL A 371 25.56 49.77 5.20
CA VAL A 371 24.88 49.66 6.50
C VAL A 371 25.81 50.04 7.67
N ILE A 372 27.13 49.90 7.50
CA ILE A 372 28.15 50.27 8.49
C ILE A 372 28.39 51.79 8.50
N GLU A 373 28.24 52.48 7.36
CA GLU A 373 28.38 53.94 7.29
C GLU A 373 27.17 54.71 7.87
N ASP A 374 26.01 54.07 8.02
CA ASP A 374 24.74 54.74 8.39
C ASP A 374 24.25 54.55 9.84
N ASN A 375 24.92 53.77 10.72
CA ASN A 375 24.44 53.56 12.09
C ASN A 375 25.52 53.58 13.18
N ASP A 376 25.53 54.66 13.98
CA ASP A 376 26.23 54.77 15.25
C ASP A 376 25.63 53.82 16.33
N SER A 377 26.47 52.88 16.80
CA SER A 377 26.62 52.39 18.19
C SER A 377 25.62 51.43 18.89
N ASP A 378 24.55 50.90 18.30
CA ASP A 378 23.64 49.99 19.05
C ASP A 378 23.38 48.57 18.46
N ASP A 379 23.99 48.18 17.34
CA ASP A 379 23.63 46.93 16.62
C ASP A 379 24.72 45.84 16.49
N GLU A 380 25.85 45.93 17.21
CA GLU A 380 26.89 44.87 17.22
C GLU A 380 26.35 43.51 17.69
N MET A 381 25.35 43.50 18.59
CA MET A 381 24.73 42.27 19.11
C MET A 381 23.92 41.48 18.07
N LYS A 382 23.33 42.14 17.06
CA LYS A 382 22.53 41.45 16.02
C LYS A 382 23.40 40.81 14.94
N ILE A 383 24.58 41.37 14.71
CA ILE A 383 25.52 40.87 13.70
C ILE A 383 26.13 39.54 14.15
N ASP A 384 26.38 39.37 15.45
CA ASP A 384 26.88 38.11 16.00
C ASP A 384 25.81 37.00 15.98
N GLU A 385 24.53 37.30 16.25
CA GLU A 385 23.42 36.33 16.11
C GLU A 385 23.23 35.85 14.65
N LEU A 386 23.48 36.71 13.66
CA LEU A 386 23.43 36.36 12.23
C LEU A 386 24.63 35.50 11.79
N LYS A 387 25.81 35.73 12.36
CA LYS A 387 27.00 34.90 12.12
C LYS A 387 26.87 33.52 12.77
N GLU A 388 26.27 33.45 13.96
CA GLU A 388 26.01 32.19 14.69
C GLU A 388 25.00 31.31 13.94
N SER A 389 23.92 31.89 13.43
CA SER A 389 22.89 31.18 12.66
C SER A 389 23.41 30.66 11.30
N ASN A 390 24.35 31.38 10.67
CA ASN A 390 25.04 30.89 9.47
C ASN A 390 26.07 29.77 9.76
N LYS A 391 26.73 29.80 10.93
CA LYS A 391 27.58 28.69 11.41
C LYS A 391 26.76 27.42 11.69
N ILE A 392 25.60 27.56 12.33
CA ILE A 392 24.67 26.44 12.59
C ILE A 392 24.19 25.80 11.27
N ASN A 393 23.91 26.59 10.23
CA ASN A 393 23.51 26.07 8.92
C ASN A 393 24.66 25.34 8.17
N GLN A 394 25.92 25.69 8.42
CA GLN A 394 27.07 24.96 7.89
C GLN A 394 27.34 23.65 8.66
N ILE A 395 27.14 23.63 9.98
CA ILE A 395 27.27 22.42 10.82
C ILE A 395 26.18 21.39 10.48
N ASN A 396 24.94 21.82 10.24
CA ASN A 396 23.83 20.93 9.86
C ASN A 396 24.04 20.22 8.50
N ASN A 397 24.80 20.82 7.57
CA ASN A 397 25.17 20.19 6.30
C ASN A 397 26.29 19.13 6.45
N ILE A 398 27.03 19.18 7.57
CA ILE A 398 28.10 18.22 7.90
C ILE A 398 27.50 17.01 8.64
N GLU A 399 26.49 17.20 9.50
CA GLU A 399 25.80 16.13 10.23
C GLU A 399 24.93 15.23 9.33
N GLU A 400 24.48 15.69 8.15
CA GLU A 400 23.83 14.82 7.15
C GLU A 400 24.78 13.76 6.53
N ASN A 401 26.08 13.83 6.84
CA ASN A 401 27.09 12.83 6.48
C ASN A 401 27.85 12.29 7.70
N GLU A 402 27.18 12.04 8.83
CA GLU A 402 27.79 11.17 9.84
C GLU A 402 28.04 9.76 9.24
N PRO A 403 29.29 9.30 9.14
CA PRO A 403 29.56 7.93 8.82
C PRO A 403 29.03 7.07 9.97
N ALA A 404 28.26 6.04 9.63
CA ALA A 404 28.11 4.90 10.52
C ALA A 404 29.51 4.51 11.01
N ASN A 405 29.70 4.42 12.31
CA ASN A 405 30.91 3.93 12.93
C ASN A 405 31.32 2.59 12.27
N ILE A 406 32.37 2.62 11.45
CA ILE A 406 32.92 1.49 10.69
C ILE A 406 34.14 0.89 11.42
N ASP A 407 34.43 1.30 12.66
CA ASP A 407 35.63 0.84 13.36
C ASP A 407 35.56 -0.57 13.98
N GLU A 408 34.52 -1.36 13.70
CA GLU A 408 34.43 -2.76 14.17
C GLU A 408 34.56 -3.85 13.09
N ILE A 409 34.81 -3.53 11.82
CA ILE A 409 35.21 -4.55 10.84
C ILE A 409 36.73 -4.61 10.75
N ARG A 410 37.37 -5.02 11.85
CA ARG A 410 38.79 -5.40 11.85
C ARG A 410 38.90 -6.79 11.25
N CYS A 411 39.19 -6.86 9.95
CA CYS A 411 39.59 -8.10 9.29
C CYS A 411 40.83 -8.68 10.01
N PRO A 412 40.86 -9.98 10.37
CA PRO A 412 42.02 -10.57 11.03
C PRO A 412 43.23 -10.50 10.10
N LYS A 413 44.27 -9.79 10.55
CA LYS A 413 45.58 -9.77 9.89
C LYS A 413 46.04 -11.22 9.72
N LYS A 414 46.18 -11.68 8.46
CA LYS A 414 46.91 -12.91 8.15
C LYS A 414 48.28 -12.82 8.82
N SER A 415 48.56 -13.73 9.74
CA SER A 415 49.90 -13.90 10.28
C SER A 415 50.83 -14.25 9.12
N LYS A 416 51.94 -13.51 9.02
CA LYS A 416 53.10 -13.98 8.29
C LYS A 416 53.55 -15.26 9.00
N ARG A 417 53.42 -16.40 8.33
CA ARG A 417 54.21 -17.58 8.68
C ARG A 417 55.59 -17.37 8.07
N GLU A 418 56.56 -17.21 8.95
CA GLU A 418 57.93 -17.66 8.71
C GLU A 418 57.89 -19.16 8.42
N ILE A 419 58.46 -19.55 7.28
CA ILE A 419 59.47 -20.61 7.06
C ILE A 419 59.93 -20.46 5.61
#